data_AF-A0AAP3BE51-F1
#
_entry.id   AF-A0AAP3BE51-F1
#
_cell.length_a   1.000
_cell.length_b   1.000
_cell.length_c   1.000
_cell.angle_alpha   90.00
_cell.angle_beta   90.00
_cell.angle_gamma   90.00
#
_symmetry.space_group_name_H-M   'P 1'
#
loop_
_entity.id
_entity.type
_entity.pdbx_description
1 polymer ?
#
loop_
_entity_poly.entity_id
_entity_poly.type
_entity_poly.pdbx_seq_one_letter_code
_entity_poly.pdbx_strand_id
1 'polypeptide(L)'
;MGYTLRTLGAALWAYWHATSYKEGILKIVLSGGDADTNAAVAGAILGTKFGIDPIPEEWKSGLLYASMLHNKVQEFYAMYR
;
A
#
# COMPACT_ATOMS: atom_id res chain seq x y z
N MET A 1 -15.32 -13.69 -0.72
CA MET A 1 -16.38 -12.70 -1.05
C MET A 1 -15.82 -11.33 -0.71
N GLY A 2 -15.36 -10.59 -1.72
CA GLY A 2 -14.86 -9.23 -1.55
C GLY A 2 -16.02 -8.26 -1.33
N TYR A 3 -15.91 -7.38 -0.34
CA TYR A 3 -16.90 -6.35 -0.04
C TYR A 3 -16.16 -5.03 0.09
N THR A 4 -16.41 -4.11 -0.85
CA THR A 4 -15.65 -2.86 -1.01
C THR A 4 -15.59 -2.02 0.27
N LEU A 5 -16.64 -2.01 1.08
CA LEU A 5 -16.65 -1.29 2.36
C LEU A 5 -15.73 -1.93 3.41
N ARG A 6 -15.48 -3.24 3.37
CA ARG A 6 -14.48 -3.89 4.24
C ARG A 6 -13.07 -3.45 3.86
N THR A 7 -12.77 -3.41 2.57
CA THR A 7 -11.47 -2.95 2.06
C THR A 7 -11.22 -1.48 2.39
N LEU A 8 -12.22 -0.62 2.21
CA LEU A 8 -12.15 0.78 2.63
C LEU A 8 -11.93 0.91 4.14
N GLY A 9 -12.70 0.16 4.94
CA GLY A 9 -12.57 0.14 6.40
C GLY A 9 -11.19 -0.31 6.86
N ALA A 10 -10.62 -1.35 6.23
CA ALA A 10 -9.27 -1.83 6.50
C ALA A 10 -8.22 -0.75 6.22
N ALA A 11 -8.33 -0.07 5.07
CA ALA A 11 -7.38 0.95 4.66
C ALA A 11 -7.44 2.19 5.57
N LEU A 12 -8.64 2.63 5.95
CA LEU A 12 -8.84 3.72 6.90
C LEU A 12 -8.36 3.35 8.31
N TRP A 13 -8.65 2.13 8.76
CA TRP A 13 -8.16 1.65 10.04
C TRP A 13 -6.63 1.64 10.08
N ALA A 14 -5.98 1.14 9.02
CA ALA A 14 -4.53 1.17 8.89
C ALA A 14 -3.99 2.60 8.92
N TYR A 15 -4.64 3.54 8.21
CA TYR A 15 -4.25 4.95 8.23
C TYR A 15 -4.24 5.56 9.63
N TRP A 16 -5.27 5.30 10.45
CA TRP A 16 -5.35 5.83 11.80
C TRP A 16 -4.45 5.14 12.82
N HIS A 17 -4.22 3.83 12.69
CA HIS A 17 -3.58 3.02 13.75
C HIS A 17 -2.15 2.57 13.43
N ALA A 18 -1.72 2.61 12.17
CA ALA A 18 -0.36 2.22 11.82
C ALA A 18 0.65 3.29 12.25
N THR A 19 1.70 2.85 12.95
CA THR A 19 2.84 3.70 13.34
C THR A 19 3.99 3.63 12.33
N SER A 20 4.01 2.59 11.50
CA SER A 20 4.92 2.45 10.34
C SER A 20 4.23 1.73 9.18
N TYR A 21 4.77 1.87 7.96
CA TYR A 21 4.27 1.17 6.77
C TYR A 21 4.27 -0.35 6.97
N LYS A 22 5.41 -0.91 7.43
CA LYS A 22 5.59 -2.35 7.66
C LYS A 22 4.58 -2.89 8.66
N GLU A 23 4.45 -2.24 9.82
CA GLU A 23 3.51 -2.65 10.86
C GLU A 23 2.06 -2.63 10.36
N GLY A 24 1.66 -1.54 9.68
CA GLY A 24 0.30 -1.39 9.15
C GLY A 24 -0.06 -2.49 8.15
N ILE A 25 0.81 -2.75 7.18
CA ILE A 25 0.57 -3.78 6.17
C ILE A 25 0.55 -5.18 6.79
N LEU A 26 1.47 -5.50 7.69
CA LEU A 26 1.47 -6.79 8.38
C LEU A 26 0.18 -7.02 9.17
N LYS A 27 -0.33 -6.02 9.88
CA LYS A 27 -1.61 -6.14 10.60
C LYS A 27 -2.78 -6.42 9.66
N ILE A 28 -2.83 -5.78 8.49
CA ILE A 28 -3.88 -6.02 7.50
C ILE A 28 -3.78 -7.43 6.90
N VAL A 29 -2.60 -7.85 6.48
CA VAL A 29 -2.39 -9.18 5.87
C VAL A 29 -2.68 -10.30 6.88
N LEU A 30 -2.18 -10.18 8.11
CA LEU A 30 -2.38 -11.18 9.17
C LEU A 30 -3.83 -11.26 9.66
N SER A 31 -4.66 -10.24 9.40
CA SER A 31 -6.10 -10.29 9.68
C SER A 31 -6.87 -11.21 8.71
N GLY A 32 -6.22 -11.68 7.64
CA GLY A 32 -6.77 -12.68 6.72
C GLY A 32 -7.96 -12.18 5.88
N GLY A 33 -8.75 -13.13 5.39
CA GLY A 33 -9.85 -12.85 4.46
C GLY A 33 -9.36 -12.50 3.07
N ASP A 34 -9.83 -11.38 2.53
CA ASP A 34 -9.39 -10.81 1.24
C ASP A 34 -8.13 -9.96 1.44
N ALA A 35 -7.07 -10.62 1.91
CA ALA A 35 -5.88 -9.98 2.45
C ALA A 35 -5.10 -9.20 1.39
N ASP A 36 -5.03 -9.71 0.15
CA ASP A 36 -4.35 -9.05 -0.97
C ASP A 36 -5.08 -7.77 -1.39
N THR A 37 -6.40 -7.81 -1.56
CA THR A 37 -7.19 -6.61 -1.89
C THR A 37 -7.12 -5.56 -0.77
N ASN A 38 -7.24 -5.99 0.49
CA ASN A 38 -7.15 -5.10 1.65
C ASN A 38 -5.75 -4.49 1.78
N ALA A 39 -4.70 -5.28 1.61
CA ALA A 39 -3.32 -4.80 1.69
C ALA A 39 -2.95 -3.88 0.52
N ALA A 40 -3.48 -4.12 -0.69
CA ALA A 40 -3.26 -3.24 -1.83
C ALA A 40 -3.82 -1.83 -1.59
N VAL A 41 -5.08 -1.73 -1.13
CA VAL A 41 -5.71 -0.42 -0.85
C VAL A 41 -5.09 0.24 0.38
N ALA A 42 -4.87 -0.52 1.47
CA ALA A 42 -4.19 0.00 2.65
C ALA A 42 -2.75 0.46 2.31
N GLY A 43 -2.03 -0.29 1.48
CA GLY A 43 -0.67 0.03 1.04
C GLY A 43 -0.60 1.33 0.26
N ALA A 44 -1.56 1.59 -0.63
CA ALA A 44 -1.63 2.88 -1.32
C ALA A 44 -1.80 4.05 -0.34
N ILE A 45 -2.71 3.92 0.63
CA ILE A 45 -2.96 4.98 1.64
C ILE A 45 -1.77 5.14 2.60
N LEU A 46 -1.17 4.04 3.06
CA LEU A 46 0.01 4.11 3.92
C LEU A 46 1.23 4.62 3.17
N GLY A 47 1.35 4.33 1.87
CA GLY A 47 2.42 4.82 1.01
C GLY A 47 2.35 6.34 0.81
N THR A 48 1.15 6.93 0.76
CA THR A 48 1.01 8.40 0.76
C THR A 48 1.29 9.00 2.14
N LYS A 49 0.94 8.31 3.22
CA LYS A 49 1.18 8.76 4.61
C LYS A 49 2.67 8.76 4.98
N PHE A 50 3.39 7.68 4.67
CA PHE A 50 4.76 7.45 5.11
C PHE A 50 5.82 7.69 4.01
N GLY A 51 5.42 7.75 2.75
CA GLY A 51 6.35 7.79 1.62
C GLY A 51 6.89 6.40 1.24
N ILE A 52 7.76 6.38 0.24
CA ILE A 52 8.35 5.15 -0.32
C ILE A 52 9.56 4.64 0.47
N ASP A 53 10.30 5.52 1.14
CA ASP A 53 11.54 5.18 1.83
C ASP A 53 11.31 4.22 3.01
N PRO A 54 10.24 4.37 3.83
CA PRO A 54 9.98 3.44 4.93
C PRO A 54 9.48 2.05 4.51
N ILE A 55 9.26 1.80 3.22
CA ILE A 55 8.88 0.47 2.72
C ILE A 55 10.12 -0.44 2.79
N PRO A 56 10.05 -1.62 3.43
CA PRO A 56 11.17 -2.53 3.56
C PRO A 56 11.81 -2.86 2.21
N GLU A 57 13.15 -2.77 2.13
CA GLU A 57 13.88 -3.10 0.90
C GLU A 57 13.64 -4.55 0.46
N GLU A 58 13.46 -5.47 1.41
CA GLU A 58 13.13 -6.86 1.09
C GLU A 58 11.79 -7.01 0.34
N TRP A 59 10.88 -6.03 0.42
CA TRP A 59 9.59 -6.04 -0.29
C TRP A 59 9.68 -5.34 -1.65
N LYS A 60 10.62 -4.41 -1.80
CA LYS A 60 10.89 -3.71 -3.06
C LYS A 60 11.79 -4.55 -3.97
N SER A 61 12.78 -5.21 -3.39
CA SER A 61 13.70 -6.13 -4.06
C SER A 61 12.93 -7.33 -4.61
N GLY A 62 12.85 -7.45 -5.94
CA GLY A 62 12.12 -8.52 -6.61
C GLY A 62 10.67 -8.18 -6.98
N LEU A 63 10.20 -6.95 -6.75
CA LEU A 63 8.91 -6.51 -7.26
C LEU A 63 8.92 -6.51 -8.79
N LEU A 64 8.09 -7.36 -9.38
CA LEU A 64 7.93 -7.43 -10.82
C LEU A 64 7.46 -6.09 -11.37
N TYR A 65 8.08 -5.65 -12.47
CA TYR A 65 7.77 -4.39 -13.16
C TYR A 65 7.98 -3.12 -12.33
N ALA A 66 8.81 -3.16 -11.27
CA ALA A 66 9.10 -1.98 -10.44
C ALA A 66 9.51 -0.74 -11.26
N SER A 67 10.40 -0.90 -12.24
CA SER A 67 10.84 0.21 -13.11
C SER A 67 9.70 0.77 -13.97
N MET A 68 8.82 -0.09 -14.50
CA MET A 68 7.66 0.33 -15.29
C MET A 68 6.67 1.12 -14.42
N LEU A 69 6.39 0.64 -13.20
CA LEU A 69 5.52 1.32 -12.25
C LEU A 69 6.10 2.69 -11.86
N HIS A 70 7.39 2.74 -11.55
CA HIS A 70 8.07 3.99 -11.22
C HIS A 70 7.99 5.01 -12.35
N ASN A 71 8.27 4.61 -13.59
CA ASN A 71 8.18 5.49 -14.77
C ASN A 71 6.77 6.03 -14.96
N LYS A 72 5.75 5.17 -14.82
CA LYS A 72 4.36 5.59 -14.95
C LYS A 72 3.94 6.61 -13.89
N VAL A 73 4.45 6.46 -12.66
CA VAL A 73 4.25 7.45 -11.59
C VAL A 73 4.93 8.77 -11.94
N GLN A 74 6.16 8.76 -12.49
CA GLN A 74 6.83 9.99 -12.93
C GLN A 74 6.10 10.69 -14.08
N GLU A 75 5.56 9.94 -15.04
CA GLU A 75 4.73 10.49 -16.12
C GLU A 75 3.49 11.21 -15.57
N PHE A 76 2.80 10.61 -14.60
CA PHE A 76 1.69 11.27 -13.92
C PHE A 76 2.14 12.54 -13.19
N TYR A 77 3.23 12.50 -12.43
CA TYR A 77 3.74 13.69 -11.75
C TYR A 77 4.11 14.82 -12.73
N ALA A 78 4.64 14.48 -13.90
CA ALA A 78 5.00 15.45 -14.93
C ALA A 78 3.77 16.06 -15.62
N MET A 79 2.65 15.33 -15.71
CA MET A 79 1.40 15.81 -16.32
C MET A 79 0.65 16.80 -15.42
N TYR A 80 0.75 16.65 -14.09
CA TYR A 80 0.04 17.46 -13.11
C TYR A 80 0.92 18.52 -12.42
N ARG A 81 2.15 18.73 -12.92
CA ARG A 81 3.01 19.88 -12.61
C ARG A 81 2.98 20.89 -13.74
#